data_AF-A0A961MPH1-F1
#
_entry.id   AF-A0A961MPH1-F1
#
_cell.length_a   1.000
_cell.length_b   1.000
_cell.length_c   1.000
_cell.angle_alpha   90.00
_cell.angle_beta   90.00
_cell.angle_gamma   90.00
#
_symmetry.space_group_name_H-M   'P 1'
#
loop_
_entity.id
_entity.type
_entity.pdbx_description
1 polymer ?
#
loop_
_entity_poly.entity_id
_entity_poly.type
_entity_poly.pdbx_seq_one_letter_code
_entity_poly.pdbx_strand_id
1 'polypeptide(L)'
;RAELDTLSQSLVEGGTAVWAQEDDGRHERLIVHGRANLIEGTEDAAHLERIRELFADLERKRDVAQLLDLAEGGAGVRVFIGSENKLFSLSGSSLVVSPYMNADRKIIGAVGVIGPTRLNYGRIVPIVDFTAQLVGRLVSSRG
;
A
#
# COMPACT_ATOMS: atom_id res chain seq x y z
N ARG A 1 36.27 12.99 6.30
CA ARG A 1 34.79 12.96 6.45
C ARG A 1 34.19 14.33 6.17
N ALA A 2 34.63 15.40 6.85
CA ALA A 2 34.16 16.77 6.57
C ALA A 2 34.34 17.23 5.10
N GLU A 3 35.46 16.88 4.45
CA GLU A 3 35.71 17.28 3.05
C GLU A 3 34.74 16.62 2.04
N LEU A 4 34.26 15.40 2.33
CA LEU A 4 33.30 14.71 1.46
C LEU A 4 31.89 15.32 1.59
N ASP A 5 31.54 15.82 2.78
CA ASP A 5 30.25 16.49 3.01
C ASP A 5 30.21 17.85 2.31
N THR A 6 31.31 18.62 2.35
CA THR A 6 31.38 19.92 1.66
C THR A 6 31.30 19.75 0.15
N LEU A 7 31.97 18.73 -0.40
CA LEU A 7 31.90 18.43 -1.83
C LEU A 7 30.49 17.99 -2.24
N SER A 8 29.84 17.13 -1.43
CA SER A 8 28.47 16.67 -1.68
C SER A 8 27.46 17.82 -1.66
N GLN A 9 27.58 18.76 -0.73
CA GLN A 9 26.73 19.95 -0.65
C GLN A 9 26.86 20.84 -1.89
N SER A 10 28.09 21.07 -2.36
CA SER A 10 28.33 21.91 -3.56
C SER A 10 27.71 21.32 -4.84
N LEU A 11 27.66 19.98 -4.93
CA LEU A 11 27.09 19.28 -6.08
C LEU A 11 25.56 19.35 -6.11
N VAL A 12 24.92 19.43 -4.93
CA VAL A 12 23.47 19.60 -4.82
C VAL A 12 23.04 21.04 -5.08
N GLU A 13 23.76 22.03 -4.54
CA GLU A 13 23.49 23.45 -4.81
C GLU A 13 23.66 23.79 -6.30
N GLY A 14 24.59 23.12 -6.98
CA GLY A 14 24.77 23.23 -8.43
C GLY A 14 23.74 22.48 -9.28
N GLY A 15 22.72 21.85 -8.66
CA GLY A 15 21.65 21.12 -9.35
C GLY A 15 22.11 19.89 -10.15
N THR A 16 23.36 19.49 -9.98
CA THR A 16 23.99 18.38 -10.73
C THR A 16 23.80 17.04 -9.99
N ALA A 17 23.45 17.10 -8.70
CA ALA A 17 23.07 15.95 -7.89
C ALA A 17 21.82 16.28 -7.04
N VAL A 18 21.00 15.27 -6.78
CA VAL A 18 19.95 15.33 -5.75
C VAL A 18 20.51 14.57 -4.55
N TRP A 19 20.38 15.10 -3.33
CA TRP A 19 20.62 14.29 -2.15
C TRP A 19 19.72 13.06 -2.27
N ALA A 20 20.31 11.88 -2.42
CA ALA A 20 19.61 10.66 -2.08
C ALA A 20 19.42 10.76 -0.58
N GLN A 21 18.30 11.37 -0.17
CA GLN A 21 17.81 11.28 1.17
C GLN A 21 17.94 9.81 1.53
N GLU A 22 18.74 9.54 2.55
CA GLU A 22 18.90 8.21 3.12
C GLU A 22 17.52 7.57 3.10
N ASP A 23 17.41 6.42 2.43
CA ASP A 23 16.24 5.55 2.44
C ASP A 23 15.90 5.36 3.93
N ASP A 24 15.02 6.20 4.48
CA ASP A 24 14.57 6.10 5.86
C ASP A 24 14.10 4.67 5.96
N GLY A 25 14.77 3.84 6.78
CA GLY A 25 14.80 2.37 6.68
C GLY A 25 13.45 1.65 6.80
N ARG A 26 12.34 2.37 6.69
CA ARG A 26 11.03 1.92 6.23
C ARG A 26 11.10 1.50 4.76
N HIS A 27 11.66 0.32 4.52
CA HIS A 27 11.26 -0.42 3.33
C HIS A 27 9.76 -0.72 3.45
N GLU A 28 8.95 0.10 2.79
CA GLU A 28 7.53 -0.13 2.58
C GLU A 28 7.37 -1.44 1.80
N ARG A 29 7.08 -2.51 2.54
CA ARG A 29 6.95 -3.85 1.97
C ARG A 29 5.49 -4.15 1.74
N LEU A 30 5.11 -4.29 0.48
CA LEU A 30 3.82 -4.82 0.09
C LEU A 30 3.90 -6.33 -0.06
N ILE A 31 3.07 -7.04 0.71
CA ILE A 31 2.89 -8.48 0.57
C ILE A 31 1.53 -8.73 -0.09
N VAL A 32 1.54 -9.28 -1.31
CA VAL A 32 0.32 -9.57 -2.08
C VAL A 32 0.08 -11.07 -2.15
N HIS A 33 -1.10 -11.49 -1.70
CA HIS A 33 -1.60 -12.87 -1.82
C HIS A 33 -2.98 -12.88 -2.49
N GLY A 34 -3.38 -14.05 -3.01
CA GLY A 34 -4.69 -14.20 -3.66
C GLY A 34 -4.75 -13.73 -5.12
N ARG A 35 -3.59 -13.61 -5.80
CA ARG A 35 -3.53 -13.23 -7.22
C ARG A 35 -4.41 -14.11 -8.11
N ALA A 36 -4.44 -15.42 -7.82
CA ALA A 36 -5.26 -16.39 -8.54
C ALA A 36 -6.77 -16.07 -8.46
N ASN A 37 -7.25 -15.55 -7.32
CA ASN A 37 -8.67 -15.22 -7.11
C ASN A 37 -9.14 -14.06 -7.99
N LEU A 38 -8.22 -13.23 -8.49
CA LEU A 38 -8.55 -12.17 -9.45
C LEU A 38 -8.70 -12.72 -10.86
N ILE A 39 -8.00 -13.81 -11.18
CA ILE A 39 -7.96 -14.42 -12.52
C ILE A 39 -9.06 -15.49 -12.68
N GLU A 40 -9.40 -16.19 -11.59
CA GLU A 40 -10.35 -17.29 -11.59
C GLU A 40 -11.77 -16.85 -12.00
N GLY A 41 -12.37 -17.59 -12.94
CA GLY A 41 -13.73 -17.32 -13.43
C GLY A 41 -13.84 -16.20 -14.49
N THR A 42 -12.72 -15.65 -14.96
CA THR A 42 -12.68 -14.64 -16.02
C THR A 42 -12.25 -15.24 -17.36
N GLU A 43 -13.11 -15.14 -18.37
CA GLU A 43 -12.76 -15.39 -19.79
C GLU A 43 -12.62 -14.08 -20.60
N ASP A 44 -12.86 -12.93 -19.97
CA ASP A 44 -12.81 -11.62 -20.60
C ASP A 44 -11.38 -11.05 -20.64
N ALA A 45 -10.83 -10.93 -21.86
CA ALA A 45 -9.53 -10.34 -22.10
C ALA A 45 -9.38 -8.92 -21.54
N ALA A 46 -10.46 -8.12 -21.53
CA ALA A 46 -10.43 -6.77 -20.97
C ALA A 46 -10.36 -6.76 -19.43
N HIS A 47 -10.83 -7.81 -18.77
CA HIS A 47 -10.67 -7.98 -17.33
C HIS A 47 -9.25 -8.42 -16.97
N LEU A 48 -8.69 -9.37 -17.75
CA LEU A 48 -7.29 -9.79 -17.58
C LEU A 48 -6.32 -8.61 -17.77
N GLU A 49 -6.57 -7.75 -18.75
CA GLU A 49 -5.72 -6.57 -18.98
C GLU A 49 -5.74 -5.60 -17.80
N ARG A 50 -6.92 -5.36 -17.21
CA ARG A 50 -7.07 -4.54 -16.00
C ARG A 50 -6.33 -5.11 -14.78
N ILE A 51 -6.34 -6.43 -14.62
CA ILE A 51 -5.58 -7.11 -13.56
C ILE A 51 -4.08 -6.99 -13.80
N ARG A 52 -3.63 -7.10 -15.05
CA ARG A 52 -2.23 -6.91 -15.43
C ARG A 52 -1.76 -5.50 -15.09
N GLU A 53 -2.56 -4.48 -15.41
CA GLU A 53 -2.29 -3.09 -15.03
C GLU A 53 -2.23 -2.91 -13.52
N LEU A 54 -3.18 -3.48 -12.77
CA LEU A 54 -3.15 -3.45 -11.30
C LEU A 54 -1.83 -3.98 -10.74
N PHE A 55 -1.37 -5.14 -11.22
CA PHE A 55 -0.11 -5.72 -10.71
C PHE A 55 1.11 -4.89 -11.10
N ALA A 56 1.16 -4.36 -12.32
CA ALA A 56 2.23 -3.45 -12.74
C ALA A 56 2.28 -2.18 -11.87
N ASP A 57 1.13 -1.71 -11.39
CA ASP A 57 1.03 -0.56 -10.51
C ASP A 57 1.49 -0.90 -9.09
N LEU A 58 1.11 -2.06 -8.56
CA LEU A 58 1.52 -2.53 -7.22
C LEU A 58 3.03 -2.83 -7.11
N GLU A 59 3.71 -3.10 -8.22
CA GLU A 59 5.16 -3.33 -8.24
C GLU A 59 5.98 -2.03 -8.14
N ARG A 60 5.35 -0.87 -8.38
CA ARG A 60 6.03 0.43 -8.30
C ARG A 60 6.09 0.92 -6.85
N LYS A 61 7.31 1.17 -6.34
CA LYS A 61 7.54 1.65 -4.95
C LYS A 61 6.65 2.85 -4.54
N ARG A 62 6.55 3.86 -5.40
CA ARG A 62 5.74 5.08 -5.15
C ARG A 62 4.25 4.79 -4.93
N ASP A 63 3.76 3.72 -5.55
CA ASP A 63 2.36 3.36 -5.55
C ASP A 63 2.04 2.56 -4.28
N VAL A 64 2.99 1.76 -3.78
CA VAL A 64 2.94 1.14 -2.44
C VAL A 64 2.90 2.18 -1.33
N ALA A 65 3.75 3.21 -1.39
CA ALA A 65 3.78 4.31 -0.42
C ALA A 65 2.40 4.96 -0.27
N GLN A 66 1.78 5.31 -1.41
CA GLN A 66 0.45 5.91 -1.43
C GLN A 66 -0.60 5.00 -0.79
N LEU A 67 -0.54 3.68 -0.97
CA LEU A 67 -1.47 2.75 -0.31
C LEU A 67 -1.35 2.75 1.21
N LEU A 68 -0.14 2.99 1.74
CA LEU A 68 0.11 3.09 3.17
C LEU A 68 -0.36 4.45 3.73
N ASP A 69 -0.16 5.54 3.00
CA ASP A 69 -0.73 6.86 3.35
C ASP A 69 -2.28 6.80 3.40
N LEU A 70 -2.85 6.06 2.46
CA LEU A 70 -4.26 5.68 2.43
C LEU A 70 -4.69 4.77 3.60
N ALA A 71 -3.78 4.34 4.47
CA ALA A 71 -4.09 3.67 5.74
C ALA A 71 -3.78 4.51 6.99
N GLU A 72 -2.85 5.48 6.93
CA GLU A 72 -2.47 6.35 8.07
C GLU A 72 -3.49 7.45 8.47
N GLY A 73 -4.14 8.10 7.52
CA GLY A 73 -5.06 9.23 7.75
C GLY A 73 -6.39 8.99 8.50
N GLY A 74 -6.62 7.86 9.20
CA GLY A 74 -7.89 7.65 9.91
C GLY A 74 -7.94 6.46 10.88
N ALA A 75 -8.87 6.52 11.85
CA ALA A 75 -9.20 5.39 12.72
C ALA A 75 -10.21 4.46 12.03
N GLY A 76 -9.84 3.19 11.84
CA GLY A 76 -10.73 2.16 11.33
C GLY A 76 -10.62 1.89 9.82
N VAL A 77 -11.61 1.18 9.28
CA VAL A 77 -11.60 0.71 7.90
C VAL A 77 -11.88 1.84 6.92
N ARG A 78 -11.10 1.92 5.86
CA ARG A 78 -11.32 2.79 4.71
C ARG A 78 -11.61 1.98 3.46
N VAL A 79 -12.51 2.49 2.64
CA VAL A 79 -12.92 1.89 1.37
C VAL A 79 -12.61 2.89 0.27
N PHE A 80 -11.79 2.45 -0.68
CA PHE A 80 -11.44 3.18 -1.89
C PHE A 80 -12.11 2.49 -3.07
N ILE A 81 -12.87 3.22 -3.86
CA ILE A 81 -13.68 2.69 -4.96
C ILE A 81 -13.23 3.36 -6.27
N GLY A 82 -12.66 2.58 -7.19
CA GLY A 82 -12.36 3.06 -8.54
C GLY A 82 -11.43 4.27 -8.55
N SER A 83 -11.77 5.35 -9.25
CA SER A 83 -10.88 6.47 -9.59
C SER A 83 -10.43 7.39 -8.43
N GLU A 84 -10.66 7.01 -7.17
CA GLU A 84 -10.21 7.77 -5.99
C GLU A 84 -8.68 7.74 -5.82
N ASN A 85 -7.97 6.88 -6.55
CA ASN A 85 -6.51 6.93 -6.74
C ASN A 85 -6.14 6.44 -8.16
N LYS A 86 -5.01 6.91 -8.70
CA LYS A 86 -4.45 6.48 -10.01
C LYS A 86 -4.32 4.95 -10.12
N LEU A 87 -3.92 4.28 -9.04
CA LEU A 87 -3.83 2.81 -8.95
C LEU A 87 -5.15 2.08 -9.27
N PHE A 88 -6.28 2.66 -8.87
CA PHE A 88 -7.60 2.03 -8.91
C PHE A 88 -8.44 2.51 -10.11
N SER A 89 -8.08 3.66 -10.70
CA SER A 89 -8.78 4.26 -11.83
C SER A 89 -8.64 3.46 -13.13
N LEU A 90 -7.47 2.87 -13.38
CA LEU A 90 -7.19 2.15 -14.63
C LEU A 90 -7.58 0.67 -14.53
N SER A 91 -7.33 0.06 -13.37
CA SER A 91 -7.64 -1.34 -13.10
C SER A 91 -9.12 -1.64 -12.82
N GLY A 92 -9.97 -0.63 -12.63
CA GLY A 92 -11.38 -0.84 -12.26
C GLY A 92 -11.56 -1.61 -10.94
N SER A 93 -10.61 -1.42 -10.01
CA SER A 93 -10.57 -2.13 -8.73
C SER A 93 -11.01 -1.23 -7.56
N SER A 94 -11.40 -1.87 -6.46
CA SER A 94 -11.62 -1.25 -5.16
C SER A 94 -10.61 -1.81 -4.15
N LEU A 95 -10.25 -1.00 -3.15
CA LEU A 95 -9.45 -1.41 -2.00
C LEU A 95 -10.22 -1.18 -0.70
N VAL A 96 -10.30 -2.21 0.13
CA VAL A 96 -10.71 -2.08 1.53
C VAL A 96 -9.48 -2.25 2.40
N VAL A 97 -9.15 -1.28 3.24
CA VAL A 97 -7.93 -1.30 4.07
C VAL A 97 -8.21 -0.89 5.51
N SER A 98 -7.53 -1.52 6.46
CA SER A 98 -7.58 -1.16 7.88
C SER A 98 -6.15 -1.10 8.45
N PRO A 99 -5.77 0.00 9.13
CA PRO A 99 -4.47 0.10 9.78
C PRO A 99 -4.42 -0.82 11.01
N TYR A 100 -3.23 -1.34 11.33
CA TYR A 100 -2.98 -2.02 12.60
C TYR A 100 -1.91 -1.30 13.41
N MET A 101 -2.07 -1.37 14.73
CA MET A 101 -1.25 -0.62 15.68
C MET A 101 -0.49 -1.57 16.61
N ASN A 102 0.65 -1.10 17.11
CA ASN A 102 1.37 -1.76 18.20
C ASN A 102 0.76 -1.41 19.57
N ALA A 103 1.37 -1.91 20.66
CA ALA A 103 0.94 -1.65 22.03
C ALA A 103 0.90 -0.15 22.39
N ASP A 104 1.80 0.65 21.78
CA ASP A 104 1.89 2.09 21.98
C ASP A 104 0.86 2.89 21.16
N ARG A 105 -0.09 2.21 20.50
CA ARG A 105 -1.08 2.81 19.58
C ARG A 105 -0.45 3.51 18.38
N LYS A 106 0.77 3.14 18.02
CA LYS A 106 1.42 3.62 16.79
C LYS A 106 0.98 2.75 15.62
N ILE A 107 0.54 3.38 14.52
CA ILE A 107 0.30 2.68 13.25
C ILE A 107 1.65 2.15 12.75
N ILE A 108 1.72 0.84 12.54
CA ILE A 108 2.95 0.15 12.08
C ILE A 108 2.73 -0.59 10.76
N GLY A 109 1.53 -0.55 10.21
CA GLY A 109 1.19 -1.08 8.90
C GLY A 109 -0.32 -1.15 8.66
N ALA A 110 -0.71 -1.80 7.58
CA ALA A 110 -2.10 -1.97 7.20
C ALA A 110 -2.39 -3.35 6.59
N VAL A 111 -3.64 -3.78 6.69
CA VAL A 111 -4.16 -4.98 6.02
C VAL A 111 -5.27 -4.53 5.09
N GLY A 112 -5.30 -5.06 3.86
CA GLY A 112 -6.36 -4.74 2.92
C GLY A 112 -6.68 -5.85 1.93
N VAL A 113 -7.82 -5.68 1.25
CA VAL A 113 -8.35 -6.56 0.21
C VAL A 113 -8.58 -5.73 -1.04
N ILE A 114 -8.03 -6.19 -2.16
CA ILE A 114 -8.27 -5.62 -3.49
C ILE A 114 -9.24 -6.53 -4.24
N GLY A 115 -10.21 -5.93 -4.92
CA GLY A 115 -11.14 -6.67 -5.76
C GLY A 115 -11.85 -5.77 -6.77
N PRO A 116 -12.79 -6.30 -7.56
CA PRO A 116 -13.56 -5.50 -8.52
C PRO A 116 -14.41 -4.44 -7.83
N THR A 117 -14.86 -3.42 -8.57
CA THR A 117 -15.66 -2.30 -8.01
C THR A 117 -16.90 -2.75 -7.23
N ARG A 118 -17.48 -3.91 -7.57
CA ARG A 118 -18.65 -4.50 -6.92
C ARG A 118 -18.25 -5.64 -5.96
N LEU A 119 -17.70 -5.26 -4.80
CA LEU A 119 -17.45 -6.19 -3.69
C LEU A 119 -18.67 -6.30 -2.76
N ASN A 120 -18.78 -7.41 -2.02
CA ASN A 120 -19.70 -7.50 -0.89
C ASN A 120 -19.08 -6.77 0.32
N TYR A 121 -19.23 -5.44 0.36
CA TYR A 121 -18.65 -4.60 1.41
C TYR A 121 -19.11 -4.99 2.82
N GLY A 122 -20.37 -5.42 2.96
CA GLY A 122 -20.90 -5.89 4.24
C GLY A 122 -20.17 -7.12 4.80
N ARG A 123 -19.59 -7.96 3.93
CA ARG A 123 -18.75 -9.09 4.34
C ARG A 123 -17.27 -8.70 4.46
N ILE A 124 -16.74 -7.92 3.54
CA ILE A 124 -15.29 -7.65 3.47
C ILE A 124 -14.84 -6.68 4.57
N VAL A 125 -15.61 -5.63 4.86
CA VAL A 125 -15.22 -4.62 5.86
C VAL A 125 -14.97 -5.24 7.24
N PRO A 126 -15.87 -6.08 7.81
CA PRO A 126 -15.62 -6.70 9.12
C PRO A 126 -14.42 -7.66 9.12
N ILE A 127 -14.20 -8.39 8.02
CA ILE A 127 -13.08 -9.33 7.91
C ILE A 127 -11.75 -8.58 7.95
N VAL A 128 -11.64 -7.50 7.18
CA VAL A 128 -10.42 -6.68 7.12
C VAL A 128 -10.16 -6.02 8.47
N ASP A 129 -11.17 -5.45 9.11
CA ASP A 129 -11.05 -4.84 10.43
C ASP A 129 -10.55 -5.83 11.48
N PHE A 130 -11.21 -6.97 11.60
CA PHE A 130 -10.84 -7.99 12.57
C PHE A 130 -9.43 -8.53 12.33
N THR A 131 -9.06 -8.72 11.06
CA THR A 131 -7.72 -9.19 10.68
C THR A 131 -6.66 -8.17 11.08
N ALA A 132 -6.86 -6.88 10.82
CA ALA A 132 -5.93 -5.83 11.24
C ALA A 132 -5.78 -5.80 12.77
N GLN A 133 -6.87 -5.90 13.52
CA GLN A 133 -6.82 -5.97 14.98
C GLN A 133 -6.05 -7.21 15.48
N LEU A 134 -6.24 -8.37 14.85
CA LEU A 134 -5.53 -9.60 15.20
C LEU A 134 -4.02 -9.48 14.92
N VAL A 135 -3.64 -8.93 13.77
CA VAL A 135 -2.24 -8.65 13.42
C VAL A 135 -1.63 -7.70 14.43
N GLY A 136 -2.32 -6.60 14.77
CA GLY A 136 -1.87 -5.65 15.80
C GLY A 136 -1.59 -6.33 17.15
N ARG A 137 -2.49 -7.23 17.60
CA ARG A 137 -2.28 -8.01 18.83
C ARG A 137 -1.08 -8.95 18.76
N LEU A 138 -0.90 -9.65 17.64
CA LEU A 138 0.21 -10.61 17.45
C LEU A 138 1.58 -9.92 17.35
N VAL A 139 1.63 -8.72 16.76
CA VAL A 139 2.86 -7.92 16.70
C VAL A 139 3.15 -7.32 18.07
N SER A 140 2.12 -6.91 18.81
CA SER A 140 2.25 -6.36 20.17
C SER A 140 2.66 -7.40 21.21
N SER A 141 2.35 -8.69 21.02
CA SER A 141 2.73 -9.76 21.95
C SER A 141 4.17 -10.26 21.77
N ARG A 142 4.87 -9.82 20.72
CA ARG A 142 6.27 -10.15 20.43
C ARG A 142 7.24 -9.00 20.76
N GLY A 143 6.74 -7.90 21.32
CA GLY A 143 7.51 -6.73 21.75
C GLY A 143 7.71 -6.70 23.25
#